data_AF-A0A2M7RA51-F1
#
_entry.id   AF-A0A2M7RA51-F1
#
_cell.length_a   1.000
_cell.length_b   1.000
_cell.length_c   1.000
_cell.angle_alpha   90.00
_cell.angle_beta   90.00
_cell.angle_gamma   90.00
#
_symmetry.space_group_name_H-M   'P 1'
#
loop_
_entity.id
_entity.type
_entity.pdbx_description
1 polymer ?
#
loop_
_entity_poly.entity_id
_entity_poly.type
_entity_poly.pdbx_seq_one_letter_code
_entity_poly.pdbx_strand_id
1 'polypeptide(L)'
;MNLNKKKIFWLDIIFFVVLLLVGGYFFYKSAPPATAPEDSGVIITNNNEVTVDLPEGVTVENLADGNKLVKNEIDGYSVKITNNEYVYKNPEGNLKVQNYIEPKEAYAGSGGCVVSFLKTDYKDIKDVKKEEDYYCKDIIGPDCEYSKIEELKFNDLKWFKVYSHGSFIGTDNPEYITYKDKSMYTLYFSCDNTNFVSDILSNFSF
;
A
#
# COMPACT_ATOMS: atom_id res chain seq x y z
N MET A 1 14.64 9.53 -64.00
CA MET A 1 14.15 8.66 -62.91
C MET A 1 14.24 9.30 -61.51
N ASN A 2 14.04 10.63 -61.37
CA ASN A 2 14.14 11.34 -60.07
C ASN A 2 12.90 12.18 -59.69
N LEU A 3 11.93 12.34 -60.59
CA LEU A 3 10.68 13.07 -60.32
C LEU A 3 9.63 12.21 -59.58
N ASN A 4 9.64 10.88 -59.77
CA ASN A 4 8.68 9.99 -59.10
C ASN A 4 9.01 9.72 -57.62
N LYS A 5 10.28 9.80 -57.20
CA LYS A 5 10.66 9.56 -55.80
C LYS A 5 10.20 10.68 -54.85
N LYS A 6 10.21 11.94 -55.30
CA LYS A 6 9.70 13.08 -54.51
C LYS A 6 8.18 13.06 -54.32
N LYS A 7 7.43 12.60 -55.34
CA LYS A 7 5.96 12.49 -55.24
C LYS A 7 5.52 11.39 -54.29
N ILE A 8 6.21 10.24 -54.28
CA ILE A 8 5.93 9.13 -53.38
C ILE A 8 6.17 9.55 -51.92
N PHE A 9 7.30 10.20 -51.63
CA PHE A 9 7.62 10.64 -50.27
C PHE A 9 6.64 11.69 -49.72
N TRP A 10 6.10 12.56 -50.58
CA TRP A 10 5.11 13.55 -50.17
C TRP A 10 3.73 12.95 -49.92
N LEU A 11 3.36 11.90 -50.67
CA LEU A 11 2.13 11.14 -50.48
C LEU A 11 2.13 10.38 -49.15
N ASP A 12 3.27 9.80 -48.77
CA ASP A 12 3.44 9.11 -47.49
C ASP A 12 3.31 10.09 -46.31
N ILE A 13 3.91 11.29 -46.39
CA ILE A 13 3.77 12.31 -45.34
C ILE A 13 2.31 12.75 -45.18
N ILE A 14 1.60 12.99 -46.28
CA ILE A 14 0.18 13.37 -46.24
C ILE A 14 -0.65 12.24 -45.62
N PHE A 15 -0.36 10.99 -45.97
CA PHE A 15 -1.03 9.82 -45.40
C PHE A 15 -0.84 9.73 -43.87
N PHE A 16 0.38 9.95 -43.37
CA PHE A 16 0.65 9.97 -41.93
C PHE A 16 -0.06 11.13 -41.20
N VAL A 17 -0.11 12.32 -41.80
CA VAL A 17 -0.83 13.47 -41.22
C VAL A 17 -2.34 13.18 -41.14
N VAL A 18 -2.92 12.58 -42.18
CA VAL A 18 -4.33 12.18 -42.18
C VAL A 18 -4.58 11.10 -41.12
N LEU A 19 -3.70 10.10 -40.98
CA LEU A 19 -3.79 9.08 -39.94
C LEU A 19 -3.76 9.66 -38.52
N LEU A 20 -2.89 10.65 -38.28
CA LEU A 20 -2.81 11.35 -37.00
C LEU A 20 -4.08 12.17 -36.70
N LEU A 21 -4.62 12.87 -37.69
CA LEU A 21 -5.84 13.66 -37.52
C LEU A 21 -7.06 12.78 -37.30
N VAL A 22 -7.20 11.69 -38.08
CA VAL A 22 -8.31 10.74 -37.92
C VAL A 22 -8.18 9.99 -36.60
N GLY A 23 -6.99 9.48 -36.27
CA GLY A 23 -6.72 8.83 -34.99
C GLY A 23 -7.00 9.76 -33.81
N GLY A 24 -6.47 10.98 -33.84
CA GLY A 24 -6.72 11.99 -32.82
C GLY A 24 -8.20 12.36 -32.67
N TYR A 25 -8.95 12.44 -33.77
CA TYR A 25 -10.39 12.67 -33.74
C TYR A 25 -11.15 11.52 -33.06
N PHE A 26 -10.82 10.27 -33.36
CA PHE A 26 -11.43 9.11 -32.69
C PHE A 26 -11.05 9.04 -31.21
N PHE A 27 -9.79 9.32 -30.83
CA PHE A 27 -9.40 9.41 -29.43
C PHE A 27 -10.16 10.52 -28.69
N TYR A 28 -10.35 11.69 -29.32
CA TYR A 28 -11.13 12.78 -28.74
C TYR A 28 -12.63 12.44 -28.60
N LYS A 29 -13.23 11.75 -29.57
CA LYS A 29 -14.66 11.37 -29.56
C LYS A 29 -14.96 10.17 -28.65
N SER A 30 -13.99 9.27 -28.45
CA SER A 30 -14.14 8.04 -27.66
C SER A 30 -13.65 8.18 -26.23
N ALA A 31 -12.94 9.26 -25.89
CA ALA A 31 -12.67 9.60 -24.50
C ALA A 31 -14.02 9.93 -23.83
N PRO A 32 -14.46 9.17 -22.81
CA PRO A 32 -15.62 9.56 -22.04
C PRO A 32 -15.37 10.97 -21.46
N PRO A 33 -16.40 11.83 -21.34
CA PRO A 33 -16.24 13.09 -20.65
C PRO A 33 -15.64 12.81 -19.27
N ALA A 34 -14.62 13.56 -18.90
CA ALA A 34 -14.04 13.55 -17.56
C ALA A 34 -15.06 14.15 -16.59
N THR A 35 -16.11 13.38 -16.29
CA THR A 35 -17.11 13.72 -15.29
C THR A 35 -16.53 13.29 -13.96
N ALA A 36 -15.85 14.22 -13.28
CA ALA A 36 -15.72 14.13 -11.83
C ALA A 36 -17.15 14.07 -11.24
N PRO A 37 -17.41 13.25 -10.21
CA PRO A 37 -18.72 13.20 -9.57
C PRO A 37 -19.13 14.61 -9.15
N GLU A 38 -20.39 14.97 -9.41
CA GLU A 38 -20.95 16.28 -9.08
C GLU A 38 -20.69 16.61 -7.61
N ASP A 39 -20.10 17.79 -7.40
CA ASP A 39 -19.81 18.42 -6.12
C ASP A 39 -21.13 18.59 -5.33
N SER A 40 -21.47 17.58 -4.52
CA SER A 40 -22.55 17.67 -3.55
C SER A 40 -22.05 18.54 -2.39
N GLY A 41 -22.20 19.85 -2.58
CA GLY A 41 -21.65 20.91 -1.74
C GLY A 41 -21.86 20.71 -0.23
N VAL A 42 -20.87 20.08 0.41
CA VAL A 42 -20.66 20.14 1.85
C VAL A 42 -19.41 20.99 2.08
N ILE A 43 -19.64 22.27 2.35
CA ILE A 43 -18.62 23.16 2.90
C ILE A 43 -18.32 22.65 4.30
N ILE A 44 -17.22 21.91 4.47
CA ILE A 44 -16.72 21.51 5.80
C ILE A 44 -15.84 22.65 6.33
N THR A 45 -16.48 23.58 7.03
CA THR A 45 -15.82 24.46 8.00
C THR A 45 -15.74 23.74 9.35
N ASN A 46 -14.65 23.02 9.60
CA ASN A 46 -13.96 22.99 10.90
C ASN A 46 -12.78 22.01 10.85
N ASN A 47 -11.65 22.47 11.37
CA ASN A 47 -10.49 21.64 11.67
C ASN A 47 -10.88 20.57 12.72
N ASN A 48 -10.35 19.35 12.58
CA ASN A 48 -10.32 18.25 13.58
C ASN A 48 -11.42 17.17 13.64
N GLU A 49 -12.20 16.90 12.60
CA GLU A 49 -12.95 15.63 12.57
C GLU A 49 -12.85 14.97 11.20
N VAL A 50 -11.81 14.15 11.05
CA VAL A 50 -11.84 13.13 10.00
C VAL A 50 -12.67 11.99 10.57
N THR A 51 -13.94 11.92 10.20
CA THR A 51 -14.70 10.66 10.23
C THR A 51 -14.06 9.74 9.18
N VAL A 52 -12.87 9.23 9.50
CA VAL A 52 -12.30 8.14 8.72
C VAL A 52 -13.15 6.94 9.04
N ASP A 53 -13.63 6.26 8.00
CA ASP A 53 -14.16 4.92 8.14
C ASP A 53 -13.03 4.04 8.71
N LEU A 54 -13.10 3.74 10.01
CA LEU A 54 -12.15 2.89 10.72
C LEU A 54 -12.72 1.48 10.84
N PRO A 55 -11.87 0.45 10.97
CA PRO A 55 -12.34 -0.89 11.30
C PRO A 55 -13.13 -0.90 12.60
N GLU A 56 -13.99 -1.90 12.75
CA GLU A 56 -14.74 -2.10 13.99
C GLU A 56 -13.76 -2.27 15.19
N GLY A 57 -14.09 -1.65 16.32
CA GLY A 57 -13.26 -1.70 17.52
C GLY A 57 -11.98 -0.85 17.48
N VAL A 58 -11.69 -0.17 16.36
CA VAL A 58 -10.54 0.73 16.26
C VAL A 58 -10.90 2.14 16.74
N THR A 59 -10.06 2.70 17.61
CA THR A 59 -10.14 4.08 18.07
C THR A 59 -8.80 4.78 17.90
N VAL A 60 -8.84 6.11 17.73
CA VAL A 60 -7.64 6.95 17.59
C VAL A 60 -7.73 8.09 18.59
N GLU A 61 -6.75 8.17 19.49
CA GLU A 61 -6.67 9.18 20.54
C GLU A 61 -5.44 10.08 20.30
N ASN A 62 -5.63 11.41 20.34
CA ASN A 62 -4.50 12.34 20.27
C ASN A 62 -3.79 12.40 21.63
N LEU A 63 -2.47 12.25 21.63
CA LEU A 63 -1.61 12.37 22.79
C LEU A 63 -1.06 13.79 22.93
N ALA A 64 -0.72 14.19 24.16
CA ALA A 64 -0.23 15.54 24.47
C ALA A 64 1.14 15.86 23.87
N ASP A 65 1.90 14.84 23.46
CA ASP A 65 3.24 14.95 22.87
C ASP A 65 3.23 15.11 21.34
N GLY A 66 2.06 15.28 20.73
CA GLY A 66 1.92 15.43 19.28
C GLY A 66 1.91 14.11 18.51
N ASN A 67 1.70 12.99 19.21
CA ASN A 67 1.46 11.67 18.62
C ASN A 67 -0.01 11.26 18.73
N LYS A 68 -0.39 10.18 18.05
CA LYS A 68 -1.68 9.50 18.22
C LYS A 68 -1.46 8.11 18.78
N LEU A 69 -2.44 7.62 19.53
CA LEU A 69 -2.54 6.23 19.95
C LEU A 69 -3.70 5.60 19.19
N VAL A 70 -3.39 4.60 18.37
CA VAL A 70 -4.38 3.79 17.66
C VAL A 70 -4.58 2.51 18.46
N LYS A 71 -5.81 2.23 18.90
CA LYS A 71 -6.15 1.02 19.65
C LYS A 71 -7.16 0.20 18.88
N ASN A 72 -6.99 -1.11 18.85
CA ASN A 72 -8.00 -2.04 18.40
C ASN A 72 -8.44 -2.88 19.61
N GLU A 73 -9.63 -2.56 20.14
CA GLU A 73 -10.16 -3.19 21.35
C GLU A 73 -10.64 -4.64 21.11
N ILE A 74 -11.03 -4.97 19.86
CA ILE A 74 -11.46 -6.31 19.48
C ILE A 74 -10.26 -7.26 19.39
N ASP A 75 -9.20 -6.79 18.74
CA ASP A 75 -7.98 -7.57 18.53
C ASP A 75 -6.96 -7.41 19.66
N GLY A 76 -7.17 -6.46 20.57
CA GLY A 76 -6.39 -6.29 21.80
C GLY A 76 -4.94 -5.85 21.55
N TYR A 77 -4.75 -4.88 20.66
CA TYR A 77 -3.45 -4.23 20.40
C TYR A 77 -3.56 -2.71 20.37
N SER A 78 -2.43 -2.04 20.55
CA SER A 78 -2.31 -0.61 20.32
C SER A 78 -0.96 -0.23 19.69
N VAL A 79 -0.96 0.84 18.92
CA VAL A 79 0.26 1.39 18.29
C VAL A 79 0.26 2.91 18.42
N LYS A 80 1.38 3.44 18.89
CA LYS A 80 1.62 4.89 18.90
C LYS A 80 2.26 5.32 17.58
N ILE A 81 1.68 6.35 16.97
CA ILE A 81 2.06 6.88 15.66
C ILE A 81 2.19 8.40 15.70
N THR A 82 2.82 9.02 14.70
CA THR A 82 2.92 10.49 14.66
C THR A 82 1.59 11.15 14.26
N ASN A 83 1.36 12.41 14.64
CA ASN A 83 0.14 13.12 14.26
C ASN A 83 -0.04 13.31 12.74
N ASN A 84 1.05 13.23 11.98
CA ASN A 84 1.04 13.40 10.53
C ASN A 84 0.65 12.11 9.79
N GLU A 85 0.64 10.97 10.48
CA GLU A 85 0.20 9.70 9.91
C GLU A 85 -1.32 9.66 9.78
N TYR A 86 -1.74 9.07 8.67
CA TYR A 86 -3.13 8.87 8.29
C TYR A 86 -3.56 7.46 8.63
N VAL A 87 -4.70 7.32 9.29
CA VAL A 87 -5.24 6.03 9.77
C VAL A 87 -6.56 5.79 9.08
N TYR A 88 -6.74 4.65 8.42
CA TYR A 88 -7.94 4.35 7.65
C TYR A 88 -8.23 2.86 7.54
N LYS A 89 -9.47 2.51 7.18
CA LYS A 89 -9.87 1.15 6.80
C LYS A 89 -9.65 0.91 5.31
N ASN A 90 -9.06 -0.23 4.95
CA ASN A 90 -8.99 -0.65 3.54
C ASN A 90 -10.29 -1.35 3.08
N PRO A 91 -10.46 -1.66 1.78
CA PRO A 91 -11.64 -2.36 1.28
C PRO A 91 -11.89 -3.72 1.93
N GLU A 92 -10.84 -4.38 2.41
CA GLU A 92 -10.91 -5.66 3.12
C GLU A 92 -11.33 -5.51 4.60
N GLY A 93 -11.49 -4.28 5.12
CA GLY A 93 -11.90 -4.02 6.49
C GLY A 93 -10.76 -3.94 7.51
N ASN A 94 -9.50 -4.07 7.08
CA ASN A 94 -8.30 -4.01 7.90
C ASN A 94 -7.85 -2.58 8.16
N LEU A 95 -7.18 -2.38 9.31
CA LEU A 95 -6.55 -1.12 9.66
C LEU A 95 -5.32 -0.89 8.78
N LYS A 96 -5.21 0.31 8.21
CA LYS A 96 -4.01 0.81 7.56
C LYS A 96 -3.54 2.12 8.19
N VAL A 97 -2.23 2.28 8.27
CA VAL A 97 -1.56 3.53 8.65
C VAL A 97 -0.61 3.93 7.54
N GLN A 98 -0.66 5.18 7.11
CA GLN A 98 0.18 5.73 6.06
C GLN A 98 0.92 6.97 6.54
N ASN A 99 2.22 7.06 6.25
CA ASN A 99 3.06 8.21 6.62
C ASN A 99 2.89 9.44 5.71
N TYR A 100 1.89 9.41 4.84
CA TYR A 100 1.64 10.40 3.81
C TYR A 100 0.13 10.51 3.57
N ILE A 101 -0.36 11.74 3.40
CA ILE A 101 -1.69 12.01 2.89
C ILE A 101 -1.52 12.47 1.45
N GLU A 102 -2.09 11.73 0.50
CA GLU A 102 -2.08 12.15 -0.89
C GLU A 102 -2.82 13.48 -1.04
N PRO A 103 -2.21 14.51 -1.65
CA PRO A 103 -2.87 15.79 -1.86
C PRO A 103 -4.09 15.58 -2.78
N LYS A 104 -5.10 16.43 -2.62
CA LYS A 104 -6.35 16.38 -3.41
C LYS A 104 -6.13 16.52 -4.93
N GLU A 105 -4.97 17.02 -5.35
CA GLU A 105 -4.60 17.16 -6.75
C GLU A 105 -3.69 16.00 -7.16
N ALA A 106 -3.94 15.42 -8.34
CA ALA A 106 -3.18 14.30 -8.87
C ALA A 106 -1.69 14.65 -8.96
N TYR A 107 -0.91 14.13 -8.03
CA TYR A 107 0.53 14.31 -7.97
C TYR A 107 1.19 12.95 -8.20
N ALA A 108 2.06 12.85 -9.21
CA ALA A 108 2.80 11.64 -9.56
C ALA A 108 3.96 11.33 -8.57
N GLY A 109 3.75 11.60 -7.28
CA GLY A 109 4.73 11.35 -6.23
C GLY A 109 4.84 9.87 -5.91
N SER A 110 5.99 9.46 -5.34
CA SER A 110 6.11 8.16 -4.72
C SER A 110 5.08 8.04 -3.59
N GLY A 111 4.17 7.08 -3.68
CA GLY A 111 3.23 6.78 -2.60
C GLY A 111 3.98 6.60 -1.28
N GLY A 112 3.46 7.20 -0.21
CA GLY A 112 4.07 7.05 1.12
C GLY A 112 4.11 5.60 1.59
N CYS A 113 4.83 5.36 2.68
CA CYS A 113 4.81 4.08 3.37
C CYS A 113 3.45 3.81 3.98
N VAL A 114 2.91 2.62 3.69
CA VAL A 114 1.70 2.11 4.30
C VAL A 114 2.05 0.88 5.13
N VAL A 115 1.42 0.72 6.27
CA VAL A 115 1.38 -0.54 7.01
C VAL A 115 -0.06 -1.00 7.17
N SER A 116 -0.30 -2.28 6.94
CA SER A 116 -1.60 -2.92 7.15
C SER A 116 -1.52 -3.84 8.36
N PHE A 117 -2.46 -3.72 9.29
CA PHE A 117 -2.53 -4.53 10.50
C PHE A 117 -3.60 -5.61 10.33
N LEU A 118 -3.20 -6.87 10.40
CA LEU A 118 -4.08 -8.01 10.23
C LEU A 118 -3.90 -9.00 11.37
N LYS A 119 -5.02 -9.56 11.85
CA LYS A 119 -5.02 -10.77 12.64
C LYS A 119 -5.17 -11.96 11.70
N THR A 120 -4.27 -12.92 11.77
CA THR A 120 -4.25 -14.08 10.87
C THR A 120 -4.62 -15.35 11.62
N ASP A 121 -5.21 -16.31 10.88
CA ASP A 121 -5.71 -17.57 11.43
C ASP A 121 -4.61 -18.63 11.67
N TYR A 122 -3.35 -18.29 11.36
CA TYR A 122 -2.25 -19.20 11.61
C TYR A 122 -2.08 -19.49 13.10
N LYS A 123 -1.69 -20.72 13.42
CA LYS A 123 -1.56 -21.18 14.81
C LYS A 123 -0.10 -21.28 15.29
N ASP A 124 0.84 -21.52 14.38
CA ASP A 124 2.27 -21.67 14.68
C ASP A 124 3.11 -21.05 13.54
N ILE A 125 4.26 -20.45 13.86
CA ILE A 125 5.21 -19.89 12.87
C ILE A 125 5.67 -20.95 11.86
N LYS A 126 5.57 -22.23 12.22
CA LYS A 126 5.80 -23.35 11.31
C LYS A 126 4.78 -23.40 10.16
N ASP A 127 3.54 -22.98 10.40
CA ASP A 127 2.51 -22.92 9.37
C ASP A 127 2.88 -21.84 8.34
N VAL A 128 3.28 -20.65 8.82
CA VAL A 128 3.81 -19.56 7.99
C VAL A 128 5.02 -20.05 7.20
N LYS A 129 5.99 -20.68 7.86
CA LYS A 129 7.18 -21.22 7.18
C LYS A 129 6.83 -22.23 6.09
N LYS A 130 5.84 -23.10 6.34
CA LYS A 130 5.43 -24.10 5.38
C LYS A 130 4.77 -23.47 4.16
N GLU A 131 3.95 -22.44 4.37
CA GLU A 131 3.34 -21.68 3.29
C GLU A 131 4.37 -20.90 2.49
N GLU A 132 5.31 -20.22 3.15
CA GLU A 132 6.42 -19.53 2.51
C GLU A 132 7.32 -20.48 1.71
N ASP A 133 7.63 -21.65 2.27
CA ASP A 133 8.41 -22.67 1.57
C ASP A 133 7.66 -23.22 0.35
N TYR A 134 6.32 -23.37 0.45
CA TYR A 134 5.47 -23.78 -0.67
C TYR A 134 5.41 -22.68 -1.75
N TYR A 135 5.21 -21.43 -1.35
CA TYR A 135 5.18 -20.29 -2.27
C TYR A 135 6.52 -20.15 -3.01
N CYS A 136 7.62 -20.24 -2.27
CA CYS A 136 8.98 -20.19 -2.80
C CYS A 136 9.25 -21.37 -3.77
N LYS A 137 8.96 -22.62 -3.38
CA LYS A 137 9.33 -23.81 -4.17
C LYS A 137 8.37 -24.16 -5.29
N ASP A 138 7.08 -23.95 -5.08
CA ASP A 138 6.02 -24.48 -5.95
C ASP A 138 5.34 -23.37 -6.78
N ILE A 139 5.31 -22.12 -6.29
CA ILE A 139 4.69 -20.99 -7.02
C ILE A 139 5.74 -20.18 -7.78
N ILE A 140 6.73 -19.63 -7.07
CA ILE A 140 7.86 -18.91 -7.69
C ILE A 140 8.77 -19.92 -8.40
N GLY A 141 9.01 -21.07 -7.75
CA GLY A 141 9.77 -22.17 -8.33
C GLY A 141 11.25 -21.83 -8.47
N PRO A 142 11.84 -21.99 -9.68
CA PRO A 142 13.28 -21.85 -9.87
C PRO A 142 13.81 -20.44 -9.59
N ASP A 143 12.96 -19.42 -9.60
CA ASP A 143 13.36 -18.05 -9.32
C ASP A 143 13.56 -17.83 -7.81
N CYS A 144 12.99 -18.65 -6.92
CA CYS A 144 13.13 -18.41 -5.48
C CYS A 144 14.52 -18.80 -4.94
N GLU A 145 15.38 -17.81 -4.70
CA GLU A 145 16.71 -18.01 -4.10
C GLU A 145 16.69 -18.51 -2.65
N TYR A 146 15.85 -17.93 -1.79
CA TYR A 146 15.67 -18.38 -0.40
C TYR A 146 14.36 -17.87 0.23
N SER A 147 13.84 -18.63 1.19
CA SER A 147 12.88 -18.20 2.21
C SER A 147 13.60 -18.15 3.57
N LYS A 148 13.39 -17.10 4.36
CA LYS A 148 13.98 -17.01 5.71
C LYS A 148 12.98 -16.35 6.65
N ILE A 149 12.91 -16.87 7.88
CA ILE A 149 12.24 -16.18 8.98
C ILE A 149 13.33 -15.77 9.97
N GLU A 150 13.41 -14.48 10.25
CA GLU A 150 14.34 -13.90 11.21
C GLU A 150 13.60 -13.42 12.45
N GLU A 151 14.15 -13.74 13.61
CA GLU A 151 13.60 -13.29 14.88
C GLU A 151 14.20 -11.93 15.26
N LEU A 152 13.32 -10.97 15.55
CA LEU A 152 13.65 -9.62 16.00
C LEU A 152 12.95 -9.36 17.33
N LYS A 153 13.52 -8.47 18.14
CA LYS A 153 12.93 -8.06 19.42
C LYS A 153 12.74 -6.55 19.45
N PHE A 154 11.50 -6.10 19.64
CA PHE A 154 11.13 -4.68 19.81
C PHE A 154 10.18 -4.56 20.99
N ASN A 155 10.48 -3.66 21.93
CA ASN A 155 9.63 -3.36 23.10
C ASN A 155 9.08 -4.60 23.83
N ASP A 156 9.96 -5.56 24.12
CA ASP A 156 9.65 -6.86 24.72
C ASP A 156 8.76 -7.82 23.90
N LEU A 157 8.32 -7.39 22.73
CA LEU A 157 7.66 -8.25 21.75
C LEU A 157 8.69 -8.93 20.84
N LYS A 158 8.40 -10.19 20.56
CA LYS A 158 9.14 -11.01 19.62
C LYS A 158 8.45 -10.95 18.27
N TRP A 159 9.16 -10.39 17.30
CA TRP A 159 8.74 -10.27 15.92
C TRP A 159 9.45 -11.29 15.06
N PHE A 160 8.75 -11.82 14.07
CA PHE A 160 9.28 -12.69 13.05
C PHE A 160 9.19 -11.94 11.73
N LYS A 161 10.34 -11.56 11.19
CA LYS A 161 10.44 -10.95 9.88
C LYS A 161 10.55 -12.04 8.84
N VAL A 162 9.60 -12.06 7.91
CA VAL A 162 9.55 -13.04 6.84
C VAL A 162 10.21 -12.47 5.59
N TYR A 163 11.09 -13.27 4.98
CA TYR A 163 11.78 -12.98 3.74
C TYR A 163 11.43 -14.05 2.72
N SER A 164 11.07 -13.63 1.52
CA SER A 164 10.92 -14.50 0.35
C SER A 164 11.59 -13.82 -0.83
N HIS A 165 12.58 -14.49 -1.43
CA HIS A 165 13.36 -14.07 -2.60
C HIS A 165 14.21 -12.80 -2.37
N GLY A 166 15.53 -12.88 -2.63
CA GLY A 166 16.47 -11.75 -2.51
C GLY A 166 16.17 -10.52 -3.41
N SER A 167 15.01 -10.45 -4.06
CA SER A 167 14.47 -9.30 -4.80
C SER A 167 12.93 -9.44 -4.94
N PHE A 168 12.23 -8.31 -4.86
CA PHE A 168 10.77 -8.16 -4.75
C PHE A 168 9.93 -8.89 -5.81
N ILE A 169 8.89 -9.62 -5.38
CA ILE A 169 7.75 -10.03 -6.23
C ILE A 169 6.45 -9.54 -5.55
N GLY A 170 5.81 -8.51 -6.13
CA GLY A 170 4.49 -7.98 -5.70
C GLY A 170 4.53 -6.76 -4.77
N THR A 171 3.53 -5.88 -4.88
CA THR A 171 3.47 -4.48 -4.39
C THR A 171 3.31 -4.29 -2.87
N ASP A 172 3.80 -5.17 -2.01
CA ASP A 172 3.75 -4.96 -0.56
C ASP A 172 4.95 -5.63 0.13
N ASN A 173 5.82 -4.80 0.72
CA ASN A 173 7.11 -5.12 1.33
C ASN A 173 6.96 -5.60 2.81
N PRO A 174 8.06 -5.73 3.59
CA PRO A 174 8.28 -6.80 4.57
C PRO A 174 7.11 -7.14 5.50
N GLU A 175 6.84 -8.43 5.64
CA GLU A 175 5.90 -8.98 6.61
C GLU A 175 6.56 -9.17 7.97
N TYR A 176 5.95 -8.61 9.01
CA TYR A 176 6.34 -8.82 10.40
C TYR A 176 5.21 -9.47 11.17
N ILE A 177 5.51 -10.58 11.83
CA ILE A 177 4.53 -11.39 12.55
C ILE A 177 4.88 -11.40 14.04
N THR A 178 3.88 -11.24 14.89
CA THR A 178 4.01 -11.44 16.35
C THR A 178 2.85 -12.30 16.87
N TYR A 179 2.97 -12.77 18.10
CA TYR A 179 2.06 -13.73 18.72
C TYR A 179 1.54 -13.24 20.05
N LYS A 180 0.22 -13.35 20.22
CA LYS A 180 -0.44 -13.21 21.53
C LYS A 180 -1.65 -14.13 21.58
N ASP A 181 -1.83 -14.80 22.71
CA ASP A 181 -3.03 -15.60 23.01
C ASP A 181 -3.46 -16.56 21.89
N LYS A 182 -2.48 -17.25 21.28
CA LYS A 182 -2.66 -18.19 20.14
C LYS A 182 -3.18 -17.55 18.85
N SER A 183 -3.16 -16.22 18.77
CA SER A 183 -3.43 -15.46 17.56
C SER A 183 -2.14 -14.89 17.00
N MET A 184 -2.02 -14.88 15.68
CA MET A 184 -0.96 -14.19 14.98
C MET A 184 -1.42 -12.81 14.55
N TYR A 185 -0.52 -11.85 14.69
CA TYR A 185 -0.72 -10.48 14.27
C TYR A 185 0.35 -10.17 13.24
N THR A 186 -0.08 -9.83 12.04
CA THR A 186 0.77 -9.61 10.89
C THR A 186 0.71 -8.15 10.46
N LEU A 187 1.87 -7.55 10.28
CA LEU A 187 2.05 -6.21 9.74
C LEU A 187 2.67 -6.32 8.34
N TYR A 188 1.93 -5.87 7.33
CA TYR A 188 2.43 -5.78 5.95
C TYR A 188 2.80 -4.35 5.61
N PHE A 189 4.06 -4.10 5.26
CA PHE A 189 4.56 -2.76 4.98
C PHE A 189 4.75 -2.55 3.49
N SER A 190 4.05 -1.62 2.84
CA SER A 190 4.22 -1.34 1.41
C SER A 190 5.50 -0.53 1.07
N CYS A 191 6.51 -0.53 1.95
CA CYS A 191 7.76 0.20 1.76
C CYS A 191 8.93 -0.40 2.57
N ASP A 192 10.16 0.03 2.27
CA ASP A 192 11.39 -0.37 2.96
C ASP A 192 11.97 0.74 3.86
N ASN A 193 11.20 1.80 4.15
CA ASN A 193 11.64 2.86 5.05
C ASN A 193 11.85 2.32 6.47
N THR A 194 13.11 2.11 6.81
CA THR A 194 13.54 1.50 8.06
C THR A 194 13.10 2.28 9.30
N ASN A 195 13.03 3.61 9.22
CA ASN A 195 12.59 4.44 10.34
C ASN A 195 11.10 4.22 10.60
N PHE A 196 10.26 4.31 9.55
CA PHE A 196 8.82 4.07 9.68
C PHE A 196 8.52 2.67 10.21
N VAL A 197 9.18 1.65 9.65
CA VAL A 197 9.03 0.26 10.10
C VAL A 197 9.46 0.11 11.57
N SER A 198 10.64 0.62 11.93
CA SER A 198 11.15 0.53 13.30
C SER A 198 10.25 1.27 14.30
N ASP A 199 9.72 2.43 13.92
CA ASP A 199 8.84 3.23 14.76
C ASP A 199 7.53 2.50 15.04
N ILE A 200 6.89 1.93 14.01
CA ILE A 200 5.67 1.12 14.17
C ILE A 200 5.93 -0.09 15.07
N LEU A 201 6.99 -0.86 14.79
CA LEU A 201 7.30 -2.08 15.57
C LEU A 201 7.67 -1.79 17.03
N SER A 202 8.37 -0.68 17.28
CA SER A 202 8.79 -0.27 18.64
C SER A 202 7.64 0.28 19.47
N ASN A 203 6.64 0.89 18.83
CA ASN A 203 5.49 1.48 19.47
C ASN A 203 4.26 0.55 19.51
N PHE A 204 4.34 -0.62 18.88
CA PHE A 204 3.30 -1.63 18.94
C PHE A 204 3.30 -2.31 20.32
N SER A 205 2.11 -2.53 20.85
CA SER A 205 1.89 -3.16 22.15
C SER A 205 0.55 -3.90 22.18
N PHE A 206 0.39 -4.69 23.23
CA PHE A 206 -0.70 -5.61 23.46
C PHE A 206 -1.39 -5.31 24.79
#